data_AF-A0A6M2DWZ9-F1
#
_entry.id   AF-A0A6M2DWZ9-F1
#
_cell.length_a   1.000
_cell.length_b   1.000
_cell.length_c   1.000
_cell.angle_alpha   90.00
_cell.angle_beta   90.00
_cell.angle_gamma   90.00
#
_symmetry.space_group_name_H-M   'P 1'
#
loop_
_entity.id
_entity.type
_entity.pdbx_description
1 polymer ?
#
loop_
_entity_poly.entity_id
_entity_poly.type
_entity_poly.pdbx_seq_one_letter_code
_entity_poly.pdbx_strand_id
1 'polypeptide(L)'
;MRLLLSILLQRISSPDKLQKLGFNKLLIDDVLIASIKSSGREPCNQSDISPAERLKRNVQILLDWTVPKQYMEEFRKQQRSTEELLQELTS
;
A
#
# COMPACT_ATOMS: atom_id res chain seq x y z
N MET A 1 1.25 -6.93 8.05
CA MET A 1 1.02 -5.91 6.99
C MET A 1 -0.25 -5.07 7.16
N ARG A 2 -1.46 -5.66 7.27
CA ARG A 2 -2.74 -4.92 7.25
C ARG A 2 -2.83 -3.75 8.23
N LEU A 3 -2.38 -3.93 9.47
CA LEU A 3 -2.30 -2.85 10.46
C LEU A 3 -1.40 -1.69 10.00
N LEU A 4 -0.18 -2.00 9.57
CA LEU A 4 0.79 -1.02 9.08
C LEU A 4 0.24 -0.28 7.87
N LEU A 5 -0.43 -0.98 6.95
CA LEU A 5 -1.08 -0.37 5.80
C LEU A 5 -2.18 0.62 6.22
N SER A 6 -3.00 0.28 7.23
CA SER A 6 -3.99 1.20 7.79
C SER A 6 -3.36 2.45 8.39
N ILE A 7 -2.20 2.32 9.04
CA ILE A 7 -1.44 3.45 9.57
C ILE A 7 -0.89 4.30 8.42
N LEU A 8 -0.27 3.69 7.42
CA LEU A 8 0.29 4.39 6.27
C LEU A 8 -0.78 5.20 5.54
N LEU A 9 -1.93 4.58 5.23
CA LEU A 9 -3.05 5.23 4.56
C LEU A 9 -3.54 6.46 5.35
N GLN A 10 -3.61 6.38 6.68
CA GLN A 10 -3.93 7.51 7.54
C GLN A 10 -2.90 8.64 7.49
N ARG A 11 -1.62 8.32 7.34
CA ARG A 11 -0.54 9.31 7.24
C ARG A 11 -0.53 10.04 5.89
N ILE A 12 -0.82 9.33 4.80
CA ILE A 12 -0.62 9.83 3.42
C ILE A 12 -1.92 10.31 2.75
N SER A 13 -3.08 10.13 3.38
CA SER A 13 -4.38 10.53 2.82
C SER A 13 -5.15 11.41 3.79
N SER A 14 -5.87 12.39 3.25
CA SER A 14 -6.79 13.23 4.03
C SER A 14 -7.98 12.40 4.56
N PRO A 15 -8.57 12.78 5.71
CA PRO A 15 -9.73 12.09 6.29
C PRO A 15 -10.91 11.90 5.33
N ASP A 16 -11.29 12.95 4.59
CA ASP A 16 -12.36 12.90 3.57
C ASP A 16 -12.07 11.87 2.48
N LYS A 17 -10.80 11.77 2.05
CA LYS A 17 -10.38 10.81 1.03
C LYS A 17 -10.50 9.39 1.57
N LEU A 18 -10.02 9.14 2.79
CA LEU A 18 -10.12 7.83 3.43
C LEU A 18 -11.58 7.41 3.63
N GLN A 19 -12.44 8.33 4.04
CA GLN A 19 -13.87 8.07 4.19
C GLN A 19 -14.51 7.69 2.84
N LYS A 20 -14.19 8.40 1.76
CA LYS A 20 -14.66 8.08 0.40
C LYS A 20 -14.16 6.72 -0.10
N LEU A 21 -12.96 6.31 0.33
CA LEU A 21 -12.38 5.01 0.01
C LEU A 21 -12.95 3.86 0.88
N GLY A 22 -13.83 4.17 1.85
CA GLY A 22 -14.43 3.17 2.73
C GLY A 22 -13.54 2.72 3.89
N PHE A 23 -12.54 3.53 4.27
CA PHE A 23 -11.70 3.27 5.44
C PHE A 23 -12.57 3.11 6.71
N ASN A 24 -12.25 2.12 7.56
CA ASN A 24 -13.05 1.66 8.70
C ASN A 24 -14.44 1.06 8.39
N LYS A 25 -14.84 0.96 7.12
CA LYS A 25 -16.11 0.33 6.69
C LYS A 25 -15.90 -0.91 5.82
N LEU A 26 -14.81 -0.96 5.07
CA LEU A 26 -14.43 -2.03 4.16
C LEU A 26 -13.15 -2.73 4.64
N LEU A 27 -12.85 -3.88 4.03
CA LEU A 27 -11.56 -4.55 4.26
C LEU A 27 -10.43 -3.65 3.76
N ILE A 28 -9.31 -3.65 4.48
CA ILE A 28 -8.16 -2.81 4.12
C ILE A 28 -7.61 -3.13 2.72
N ASP A 29 -7.74 -4.38 2.29
CA ASP A 29 -7.38 -4.83 0.94
C ASP A 29 -8.23 -4.13 -0.13
N ASP A 30 -9.55 -3.98 0.09
CA ASP A 30 -10.44 -3.25 -0.81
C ASP A 30 -10.13 -1.74 -0.81
N VAL A 31 -9.87 -1.19 0.37
CA VAL A 31 -9.46 0.22 0.53
C VAL A 31 -8.14 0.49 -0.20
N LEU A 32 -7.19 -0.44 -0.14
CA LEU A 32 -5.92 -0.37 -0.89
C LEU A 32 -6.16 -0.37 -2.40
N ILE A 33 -6.98 -1.28 -2.91
CA ILE A 33 -7.35 -1.36 -4.32
C ILE A 33 -8.00 -0.04 -4.76
N ALA A 34 -8.94 0.49 -3.97
CA ALA A 34 -9.59 1.77 -4.24
C ALA A 34 -8.60 2.94 -4.22
N SER A 35 -7.64 2.93 -3.28
CA SER A 35 -6.58 3.95 -3.17
C SER A 35 -5.66 3.94 -4.41
N ILE A 36 -5.24 2.75 -4.85
CA ILE A 36 -4.44 2.58 -6.07
C ILE A 36 -5.21 3.11 -7.29
N LYS A 37 -6.47 2.72 -7.46
CA LYS A 37 -7.33 3.23 -8.55
C LYS A 37 -7.51 4.74 -8.49
N SER A 38 -7.76 5.30 -7.30
CA SER A 38 -7.88 6.75 -7.09
C SER A 38 -6.61 7.51 -7.44
N SER A 39 -5.45 6.83 -7.45
CA SER A 39 -4.18 7.42 -7.87
C SER A 39 -3.87 7.24 -9.37
N GLY A 40 -4.83 6.75 -10.16
CA GLY A 40 -4.68 6.54 -11.60
C GLY A 40 -3.85 5.30 -11.96
N ARG A 41 -3.74 4.33 -11.05
CA ARG A 41 -2.96 3.10 -11.26
C ARG A 41 -3.83 1.85 -11.24
N GLU A 42 -3.31 0.78 -11.84
CA GLU A 42 -3.98 -0.51 -11.90
C GLU A 42 -3.54 -1.40 -10.73
N PRO A 43 -4.47 -1.83 -9.86
CA PRO A 43 -4.17 -2.80 -8.82
C PRO A 43 -4.03 -4.21 -9.40
N CYS A 44 -3.20 -5.02 -8.76
CA CYS A 44 -3.08 -6.44 -9.04
C CYS A 44 -4.39 -7.16 -8.65
N ASN A 45 -5.11 -7.62 -9.67
CA ASN A 45 -6.37 -8.37 -9.56
C ASN A 45 -6.25 -9.82 -10.06
N GLN A 46 -5.02 -10.34 -10.18
CA GLN A 46 -4.79 -11.70 -10.66
C GLN A 46 -5.42 -12.70 -9.69
N SER A 47 -6.25 -13.59 -10.23
CA SER A 47 -6.94 -14.64 -9.47
C SER A 47 -6.04 -15.87 -9.24
N ASP A 48 -4.96 -15.98 -10.00
CA ASP A 48 -4.03 -17.12 -10.00
C ASP A 48 -2.99 -17.07 -8.86
N ILE A 49 -3.00 -16.01 -8.05
CA ILE A 49 -2.08 -15.83 -6.92
C ILE A 49 -2.84 -15.84 -5.59
N SER A 50 -2.13 -16.22 -4.52
CA SER A 50 -2.72 -16.23 -3.19
C SER A 50 -3.15 -14.82 -2.75
N PRO A 51 -4.16 -14.69 -1.87
CA PRO A 51 -4.57 -13.38 -1.35
C PRO A 51 -3.44 -12.61 -0.68
N ALA A 52 -2.51 -13.31 -0.02
CA ALA A 52 -1.33 -12.72 0.61
C ALA A 52 -0.36 -12.13 -0.42
N GLU A 53 -0.10 -12.87 -1.51
CA GLU A 53 0.77 -12.42 -2.60
C GLU A 53 0.15 -11.23 -3.35
N ARG A 54 -1.17 -11.28 -3.58
CA ARG A 54 -1.91 -10.15 -4.17
C ARG A 54 -1.83 -8.90 -3.31
N LEU A 55 -1.99 -9.04 -1.98
CA LEU A 55 -1.83 -7.94 -1.04
C LEU A 55 -0.41 -7.36 -1.13
N LYS A 56 0.62 -8.22 -1.11
CA LYS A 56 2.02 -7.78 -1.20
C LYS A 56 2.30 -6.98 -2.47
N ARG A 57 1.80 -7.44 -3.63
CA ARG A 57 1.92 -6.72 -4.91
C ARG A 57 1.22 -5.37 -4.88
N ASN A 58 0.00 -5.31 -4.35
CA ASN A 58 -0.74 -4.06 -4.23
C ASN A 58 -0.06 -3.07 -3.26
N VAL A 59 0.51 -3.55 -2.16
CA VAL A 59 1.31 -2.73 -1.24
C VAL A 59 2.53 -2.19 -1.97
N GLN A 60 3.23 -3.01 -2.76
CA GLN A 60 4.38 -2.57 -3.55
C GLN A 60 3.98 -1.44 -4.52
N ILE A 61 2.87 -1.59 -5.25
CA ILE A 61 2.35 -0.55 -6.16
C ILE A 61 2.07 0.77 -5.42
N LEU A 62 1.52 0.71 -4.21
CA LEU A 62 1.29 1.89 -3.39
C LEU A 62 2.61 2.55 -2.97
N LEU A 63 3.59 1.75 -2.53
CA LEU A 63 4.87 2.23 -2.04
C LEU A 63 5.75 2.84 -3.15
N ASP A 64 5.79 2.22 -4.33
CA ASP A 64 6.52 2.75 -5.50
C ASP A 64 6.05 4.15 -5.91
N TRP A 65 4.85 4.56 -5.51
CA TRP A 65 4.37 5.91 -5.70
C TRP A 65 4.55 6.83 -4.52
N THR A 66 4.27 6.31 -3.33
CA THR A 66 4.23 7.12 -2.11
C THR A 66 5.64 7.49 -1.67
N VAL A 67 6.62 6.65 -2.00
CA VAL A 67 8.00 6.79 -1.56
C VAL A 67 8.87 7.35 -2.69
N PRO A 68 9.71 8.36 -2.43
CA PRO A 68 10.64 8.89 -3.44
C PRO A 68 11.56 7.81 -4.01
N LYS A 69 11.85 7.88 -5.32
CA LYS A 69 12.66 6.89 -6.04
C LYS A 69 14.03 6.65 -5.39
N GLN A 70 14.72 7.71 -4.97
CA GLN A 70 16.02 7.61 -4.31
C GLN A 70 15.95 6.75 -3.05
N TYR A 71 14.88 6.89 -2.27
CA TYR A 71 14.66 6.07 -1.08
C TYR A 71 14.36 4.62 -1.45
N MET A 72 13.59 4.38 -2.51
CA MET A 72 13.36 3.02 -3.03
C MET A 72 14.62 2.35 -3.57
N GLU A 73 15.52 3.08 -4.21
CA GLU A 73 16.77 2.54 -4.71
C GLU A 73 17.70 2.13 -3.56
N GLU A 74 17.85 2.97 -2.54
CA GLU A 74 18.64 2.63 -1.35
C GLU A 74 18.05 1.43 -0.59
N PHE A 75 16.72 1.37 -0.48
CA PHE A 75 16.02 0.26 0.14
C PHE A 75 16.23 -1.06 -0.63
N ARG A 76 16.15 -1.02 -1.97
CA ARG A 76 16.43 -2.19 -2.84
C ARG A 76 17.87 -2.66 -2.74
N LYS A 77 18.86 -1.74 -2.64
CA LYS A 77 20.27 -2.10 -2.42
C LYS A 77 20.49 -2.86 -1.12
N GLN A 78 19.71 -2.54 -0.10
CA GLN A 78 19.77 -3.20 1.21
C GLN A 78 19.05 -4.56 1.25
N GLN A 79 18.50 -5.04 0.12
CA GLN A 79 17.75 -6.31 0.00
C GLN A 79 16.58 -6.44 0.99
N ARG A 80 16.05 -5.31 1.46
CA ARG A 80 14.95 -5.31 2.41
C ARG A 80 13.62 -5.63 1.71
N SER A 81 12.70 -6.21 2.47
CA SER A 81 11.38 -6.62 2.01
C SER A 81 10.36 -5.47 2.00
N THR A 82 9.31 -5.57 1.19
CA THR A 82 8.16 -4.64 1.19
C THR A 82 7.56 -4.46 2.60
N GLU A 83 7.63 -5.49 3.44
CA GLU A 83 7.12 -5.50 4.80
C GLU A 83 7.95 -4.64 5.74
N GLU A 84 9.27 -4.73 5.63
CA GLU A 84 10.21 -3.90 6.39
C GLU A 84 10.08 -2.43 6.02
N LEU A 85 9.91 -2.11 4.73
CA LEU A 85 9.67 -0.74 4.27
C LEU A 85 8.40 -0.18 4.87
N LEU A 86 7.32 -0.98 4.79
CA LEU A 86 6.03 -0.58 5.32
C LEU A 86 6.12 -0.35 6.84
N GLN A 87 6.88 -1.17 7.56
CA GLN A 87 7.13 -0.99 8.99
C GLN A 87 7.92 0.29 9.28
N GLU A 88 8.97 0.58 8.52
CA GLU A 88 9.78 1.79 8.68
C GLU A 88 8.97 3.08 8.44
N LEU A 89 8.10 3.08 7.43
CA LEU A 89 7.22 4.22 7.12
C LEU A 89 6.07 4.42 8.13
N THR A 90 5.83 3.44 9.00
CA THR A 90 4.71 3.45 9.95
C THR A 90 5.15 3.43 11.41
N SER A 91 6.46 3.39 11.65
CA SER A 91 7.07 3.54 12.97
C SER A 91 7.00 4.98 13.49
#